data_AF-A0A7K1DZD1-F1
#
_entry.id   AF-A0A7K1DZD1-F1
#
_cell.length_a   1.000
_cell.length_b   1.000
_cell.length_c   1.000
_cell.angle_alpha   90.00
_cell.angle_beta   90.00
_cell.angle_gamma   90.00
#
_symmetry.space_group_name_H-M   'P 1'
#
loop_
_entity.id
_entity.type
_entity.pdbx_description
1 polymer ?
#
loop_
_entity_poly.entity_id
_entity_poly.type
_entity_poly.pdbx_seq_one_letter_code
_entity_poly.pdbx_strand_id
1 'polypeptide(L)'
;MMSERKKPVSVRQLAFTPQWIAMLVLALIVAAVFAWLGKWQIERAIIQGAKDSYDTEVAVPLESITEPGKPMVLEAGGRRVTFDATLDRGSLIVVGNRSNEGVIGCWVTGR
;
A
#
# COMPACT_ATOMS: atom_id res chain seq x y z
N MET A 1 36.89 36.23 52.75
CA MET A 1 35.73 35.66 52.03
C MET A 1 36.10 35.59 50.54
N MET A 2 36.92 34.59 50.17
CA MET A 2 37.49 34.46 48.81
C MET A 2 36.54 33.60 47.98
N SER A 3 35.91 34.19 46.98
CA SER A 3 34.99 33.50 46.07
C SER A 3 35.80 32.67 45.07
N GLU A 4 35.74 31.34 45.15
CA GLU A 4 36.29 30.46 44.11
C GLU A 4 35.51 30.65 42.81
N ARG A 5 36.17 31.19 41.78
CA ARG A 5 35.61 31.21 40.41
C ARG A 5 35.85 29.86 39.74
N LYS A 6 34.80 29.04 39.68
CA LYS A 6 34.74 27.84 38.84
C LYS A 6 34.95 28.26 37.37
N LYS A 7 35.99 27.76 36.71
CA LYS A 7 36.28 28.06 35.30
C LYS A 7 35.11 27.59 34.41
N PRO A 8 34.67 28.39 33.42
CA PRO A 8 33.55 28.01 32.56
C PRO A 8 33.96 26.80 31.69
N VAL A 9 33.11 25.77 31.67
CA VAL A 9 33.35 24.56 30.89
C VAL A 9 33.12 24.89 29.41
N SER A 10 34.09 24.57 28.56
CA SER A 10 33.97 24.76 27.11
C SER A 10 32.93 23.80 26.53
N VAL A 11 32.09 24.28 25.60
CA VAL A 11 31.09 23.46 24.87
C VAL A 11 31.69 22.21 24.24
N ARG A 12 32.93 22.27 23.74
CA ARG A 12 33.66 21.10 23.23
C ARG A 12 33.97 20.09 24.34
N GLN A 13 34.44 20.56 25.49
CA GLN A 13 34.75 19.68 26.62
C GLN A 13 33.48 19.02 27.18
N LEU A 14 32.36 19.75 27.21
CA LEU A 14 31.07 19.20 27.61
C LEU A 14 30.60 18.12 26.63
N ALA A 15 30.68 18.38 25.32
CA ALA A 15 30.28 17.44 24.27
C ALA A 15 31.07 16.12 24.28
N PHE A 16 32.34 16.14 24.69
CA PHE A 16 33.19 14.94 24.78
C PHE A 16 33.14 14.23 26.14
N THR A 17 32.29 14.66 27.08
CA THR A 17 32.11 13.88 28.30
C THR A 17 31.35 12.58 27.99
N PRO A 18 31.69 11.46 28.68
CA PRO A 18 31.11 10.14 28.39
C PRO A 18 29.59 10.11 28.47
N GLN A 19 29.00 10.97 29.31
CA GLN A 19 27.54 11.11 29.43
C GLN A 19 26.90 11.63 28.13
N TRP A 20 27.49 12.63 27.47
CA TRP A 20 26.93 13.18 26.22
C TRP A 20 27.12 12.23 25.04
N ILE A 21 28.23 11.49 25.03
CA ILE A 21 28.45 10.40 24.05
C ILE A 21 27.39 9.30 24.24
N ALA A 22 27.09 8.91 25.48
CA ALA A 22 26.05 7.92 25.76
C ALA A 22 24.66 8.40 25.29
N MET A 23 24.33 9.68 25.52
CA MET A 23 23.08 10.28 25.03
C MET A 23 23.02 10.31 23.50
N LEU A 24 24.14 10.61 22.83
CA LEU A 24 24.24 10.57 21.37
C LEU A 24 23.99 9.15 20.83
N VAL A 25 24.63 8.15 21.42
CA VAL A 25 24.44 6.74 21.05
C VAL A 25 23.00 6.31 21.27
N LEU A 26 22.39 6.68 22.39
CA LEU A 26 20.98 6.41 22.66
C LEU A 26 20.07 7.04 21.59
N ALA A 27 20.32 8.30 21.23
CA ALA A 27 19.55 8.98 20.18
C ALA A 27 19.69 8.29 18.81
N LEU A 28 20.91 7.82 18.47
CA LEU A 28 21.15 7.07 17.24
C LEU A 28 20.42 5.72 17.23
N ILE A 29 20.39 5.01 18.37
CA ILE A 29 19.64 3.75 18.49
C ILE A 29 18.14 4.00 18.28
N VAL A 30 17.57 5.02 18.93
CA VAL A 30 16.16 5.37 18.78
C VAL A 30 15.83 5.74 17.33
N ALA A 31 16.68 6.54 16.69
CA ALA A 31 16.52 6.89 15.28
C ALA A 31 16.57 5.65 14.36
N ALA A 32 17.49 4.71 14.62
CA ALA A 32 17.60 3.46 13.87
C ALA A 32 16.35 2.57 14.02
N VAL A 33 15.78 2.49 15.23
CA VAL A 33 14.53 1.76 15.50
C VAL A 33 13.38 2.37 14.71
N PHE A 34 13.22 3.70 14.73
CA PHE A 34 12.17 4.36 13.96
C PHE A 34 12.35 4.17 12.44
N ALA A 35 13.59 4.24 11.95
CA ALA A 35 13.89 3.98 10.54
C ALA A 35 13.54 2.55 10.13
N TRP A 36 13.83 1.55 10.99
CA TRP A 36 13.44 0.16 10.75
C TRP A 36 11.92 0.02 10.73
N LEU A 37 11.21 0.50 11.75
CA LEU A 37 9.75 0.43 11.81
C LEU A 37 9.07 1.13 10.62
N GLY A 38 9.61 2.28 10.21
CA GLY A 38 9.16 3.01 9.02
C GLY A 38 9.43 2.27 7.71
N LYS A 39 10.55 1.55 7.60
CA LYS A 39 10.87 0.73 6.41
C LYS A 39 9.77 -0.29 6.13
N TRP A 40 9.27 -0.98 7.15
CA TRP A 40 8.20 -1.96 7.00
C TRP A 40 6.89 -1.33 6.48
N GLN A 41 6.58 -0.10 6.94
CA GLN A 41 5.43 0.66 6.46
C GLN A 41 5.59 1.05 4.99
N ILE A 42 6.77 1.56 4.62
CA ILE A 42 7.08 1.98 3.24
C ILE A 42 7.05 0.79 2.28
N GLU A 43 7.58 -0.36 2.69
CA GLU A 43 7.57 -1.59 1.88
C GLU A 43 6.13 -2.03 1.54
N ARG A 44 5.20 -1.97 2.49
CA ARG A 44 3.78 -2.26 2.22
C ARG A 44 3.09 -1.18 1.38
N ALA A 45 3.40 0.09 1.60
CA ALA A 45 2.83 1.18 0.83
C ALA A 45 3.30 1.17 -0.64
N ILE A 46 4.55 0.80 -0.89
CA ILE A 46 5.12 0.73 -2.24
C ILE A 46 4.64 -0.52 -3.00
N ILE A 47 4.33 -1.64 -2.33
CA ILE A 47 3.73 -2.82 -2.99
C ILE A 47 2.34 -2.50 -3.56
N GLN A 48 1.59 -1.54 -3.01
CA GLN A 48 0.36 -1.04 -3.65
C GLN A 48 0.61 -0.12 -4.86
N GLY A 49 1.83 0.42 -5.00
CA GLY A 49 2.23 1.33 -6.08
C GLY A 49 3.10 0.70 -7.15
N ALA A 50 3.61 -0.52 -6.94
CA ALA A 50 4.15 -1.35 -7.99
C ALA A 50 2.98 -1.73 -8.89
N LYS A 51 2.72 -0.89 -9.89
CA LYS A 51 2.19 -1.34 -11.17
C LYS A 51 3.14 -2.42 -11.63
N ASP A 52 2.92 -3.65 -11.18
CA ASP A 52 3.41 -4.78 -11.91
C ASP A 52 2.97 -4.56 -13.35
N SER A 53 3.92 -4.71 -14.26
CA SER A 53 3.81 -4.49 -15.69
C SER A 53 2.87 -5.49 -16.38
N TYR A 54 1.78 -5.85 -15.71
CA TYR A 54 0.62 -6.45 -16.32
C TYR A 54 -0.18 -5.32 -16.93
N ASP A 55 -0.20 -5.29 -18.25
CA ASP A 55 -1.09 -4.44 -19.01
C ASP A 55 -2.54 -4.91 -18.74
N THR A 56 -3.12 -4.39 -17.65
CA THR A 56 -4.50 -4.70 -17.24
C THR A 56 -5.52 -4.19 -18.24
N GLU A 57 -5.11 -3.26 -19.09
CA GLU A 57 -5.90 -2.71 -20.18
C GLU A 57 -5.86 -3.58 -21.44
N VAL A 58 -4.84 -4.43 -21.60
CA VAL A 58 -4.81 -5.43 -22.68
C VAL A 58 -5.58 -6.67 -22.23
N ALA A 59 -6.68 -6.92 -22.94
CA ALA A 59 -7.50 -8.09 -22.67
C ALA A 59 -6.78 -9.38 -23.02
N VAL A 60 -6.84 -10.37 -22.12
CA VAL A 60 -6.28 -11.72 -22.31
C VAL A 60 -7.37 -12.79 -22.18
N PRO A 61 -7.20 -13.99 -22.74
CA PRO A 61 -8.14 -15.09 -22.53
C PRO A 61 -8.34 -15.39 -21.04
N LEU A 62 -9.58 -15.58 -20.58
CA LEU A 62 -9.87 -15.84 -19.15
C LEU A 62 -9.15 -17.09 -18.63
N GLU A 63 -9.05 -18.11 -19.48
CA GLU A 63 -8.42 -19.40 -19.19
C GLU A 63 -6.90 -19.28 -19.02
N SER A 64 -6.30 -18.16 -19.45
CA SER A 64 -4.87 -17.91 -19.29
C SER A 64 -4.49 -17.42 -17.89
N ILE A 65 -5.46 -16.95 -17.10
CA ILE A 65 -5.22 -16.34 -15.78
C ILE A 65 -5.88 -17.09 -14.62
N THR A 66 -6.89 -17.93 -14.89
CA THR A 66 -7.57 -18.69 -13.84
C THR A 66 -8.25 -19.93 -14.40
N GLU A 67 -8.53 -20.88 -13.52
CA GLU A 67 -9.34 -22.07 -13.80
C GLU A 67 -10.51 -22.14 -12.82
N PRO A 68 -11.65 -22.72 -13.21
CA PRO A 68 -12.79 -22.91 -12.33
C PRO A 68 -12.42 -23.62 -11.03
N GLY A 69 -12.89 -23.09 -9.89
CA GLY A 69 -12.66 -23.69 -8.57
C GLY A 69 -11.29 -23.42 -7.97
N LYS A 70 -10.38 -22.73 -8.68
CA LYS A 70 -9.11 -22.27 -8.09
C LYS A 70 -9.28 -20.90 -7.39
N PRO A 71 -8.52 -20.65 -6.32
CA PRO A 71 -8.45 -19.31 -5.72
C PRO A 71 -7.95 -18.28 -6.74
N MET A 72 -8.53 -17.08 -6.72
CA MET A 72 -8.09 -15.99 -7.59
C MET A 72 -6.77 -15.42 -7.07
N VAL A 73 -5.76 -15.37 -7.93
CA VAL A 73 -4.45 -14.79 -7.62
C VAL A 73 -4.49 -13.26 -7.76
N LEU A 74 -3.61 -12.56 -7.06
CA LEU A 74 -3.61 -11.10 -7.03
C LEU A 74 -3.39 -10.51 -8.43
N GLU A 75 -2.59 -11.18 -9.25
CA GLU A 75 -2.23 -10.85 -10.64
C GLU A 75 -3.40 -10.99 -11.63
N ALA A 76 -4.47 -11.69 -11.25
CA ALA A 76 -5.70 -11.80 -12.02
C ALA A 76 -6.71 -10.68 -11.67
N GLY A 77 -6.54 -10.03 -10.51
CA GLY A 77 -7.43 -8.97 -10.03
C GLY A 77 -7.39 -7.74 -10.94
N GLY A 78 -8.57 -7.25 -11.35
CA GLY A 78 -8.72 -6.00 -12.10
C GLY A 78 -8.28 -6.06 -13.58
N ARG A 79 -7.96 -7.24 -14.12
CA ARG A 79 -7.54 -7.41 -15.52
C ARG A 79 -8.74 -7.50 -16.46
N ARG A 80 -8.64 -6.90 -17.66
CA ARG A 80 -9.59 -7.15 -18.75
C ARG A 80 -9.40 -8.55 -19.31
N VAL A 81 -10.50 -9.24 -19.61
CA VAL A 81 -10.49 -10.59 -20.17
C VAL A 81 -11.40 -10.73 -21.38
N THR A 82 -11.05 -11.66 -22.25
CA THR A 82 -11.87 -12.10 -23.39
C THR A 82 -12.28 -13.54 -23.19
N PHE A 83 -13.56 -13.85 -23.37
CA PHE A 83 -14.11 -15.20 -23.32
C PHE A 83 -15.42 -15.22 -24.12
N ASP A 84 -15.79 -16.40 -24.61
CA ASP A 84 -17.10 -16.62 -25.20
C ASP A 84 -18.09 -17.04 -24.11
N ALA A 85 -19.30 -16.47 -24.16
CA ALA A 85 -20.35 -16.77 -23.19
C ALA A 85 -21.72 -16.86 -23.84
N THR A 86 -22.57 -17.72 -23.27
CA THR A 86 -23.99 -17.79 -23.61
C THR A 86 -24.80 -17.29 -22.42
N LEU A 87 -25.70 -16.35 -22.69
CA LEU A 87 -26.63 -15.83 -21.69
C LEU A 87 -27.80 -16.81 -21.52
N ASP A 88 -28.00 -17.29 -20.29
CA ASP A 88 -29.24 -17.98 -19.93
C ASP A 88 -30.37 -16.96 -19.79
N ARG A 89 -31.25 -16.92 -20.79
CA ARG A 89 -32.41 -16.02 -20.80
C ARG A 89 -33.38 -16.25 -19.65
N GLY A 90 -33.43 -17.46 -19.08
CA GLY A 90 -34.27 -17.77 -17.91
C GLY A 90 -33.76 -17.10 -16.63
N SER A 91 -32.48 -16.74 -16.58
CA SER A 91 -31.83 -16.12 -15.42
C SER A 91 -31.85 -14.58 -15.44
N LEU A 92 -32.30 -13.97 -16.54
CA LEU A 92 -32.24 -12.52 -16.70
C LEU A 92 -33.33 -11.82 -15.89
N ILE A 93 -32.94 -10.79 -15.15
CA ILE A 93 -33.81 -9.96 -14.31
C ILE A 93 -33.69 -8.51 -14.79
N VAL A 94 -34.83 -7.83 -14.87
CA VAL A 94 -34.90 -6.40 -15.20
C VAL A 94 -34.99 -5.61 -13.91
N VAL A 95 -34.00 -4.75 -13.67
CA VAL A 95 -33.95 -3.86 -12.51
C VAL A 95 -34.31 -2.45 -12.98
N GLY A 96 -35.50 -1.99 -12.63
CA GLY A 96 -35.96 -0.63 -12.95
C GLY A 96 -35.34 0.45 -12.06
N ASN A 97 -35.65 1.70 -12.39
CA ASN A 97 -35.21 2.91 -11.69
C ASN A 97 -33.68 3.00 -11.55
N ARG A 98 -32.96 2.68 -12.63
CA ARG A 98 -31.50 2.78 -12.69
C ARG A 98 -31.09 3.86 -13.68
N SER A 99 -30.04 4.61 -13.35
CA SER A 99 -29.46 5.59 -14.28
C SER A 99 -28.72 4.84 -15.39
N ASN A 100 -29.06 5.10 -16.64
CA ASN A 100 -28.35 4.62 -17.82
C ASN A 100 -27.95 5.85 -18.65
N GLU A 101 -26.67 6.20 -18.60
CA GLU A 101 -26.13 7.40 -19.28
C GLU A 101 -26.88 8.70 -18.90
N GLY A 102 -27.32 8.81 -17.64
CA GLY A 102 -28.03 9.98 -17.12
C GLY A 102 -29.54 9.96 -17.30
N VAL A 103 -30.10 8.94 -17.96
CA VAL A 103 -31.56 8.74 -18.07
C VAL A 103 -32.01 7.65 -17.11
N ILE A 104 -33.10 7.88 -16.38
CA ILE A 104 -33.71 6.84 -15.54
C ILE A 104 -34.39 5.81 -16.44
N GLY A 105 -33.93 4.57 -16.36
CA GLY A 105 -34.41 3.44 -17.13
C GLY A 105 -34.26 2.13 -16.36
N CYS A 106 -33.98 1.06 -17.11
CA CYS A 106 -33.84 -0.28 -16.58
C CYS A 106 -32.48 -0.87 -16.94
N TRP A 107 -31.94 -1.70 -16.05
CA TRP A 107 -30.76 -2.54 -16.32
C TRP A 107 -31.20 -4.00 -16.44
N VAL A 108 -30.50 -4.76 -17.29
CA VAL A 108 -30.65 -6.21 -17.40
C VAL A 108 -29.48 -6.86 -16.68
N THR A 109 -29.75 -7.77 -15.75
CA THR A 109 -28.74 -8.53 -14.99
C THR A 109 -29.02 -10.02 -15.09
N GLY A 110 -27.97 -10.86 -15.04
CA GLY A 110 -28.11 -12.30 -14.78
C GLY A 110 -28.10 -12.59 -13.27
N ARG A 111 -28.49 -13.80 -12.88
CA ARG A 111 -28.38 -14.32 -11.51
C ARG A 111 -27.00 -14.88 -11.23
#